data_AF-A0A962YCG6-F1
#
_entry.id   AF-A0A962YCG6-F1
#
_cell.length_a   1.000
_cell.length_b   1.000
_cell.length_c   1.000
_cell.angle_alpha   90.00
_cell.angle_beta   90.00
_cell.angle_gamma   90.00
#
_symmetry.space_group_name_H-M   'P 1'
#
loop_
_entity.id
_entity.type
_entity.pdbx_description
1 polymer ?
#
loop_
_entity_poly.entity_id
_entity_poly.type
_entity_poly.pdbx_seq_one_letter_code
_entity_poly.pdbx_strand_id
1 'polypeptide(L)'
;AATGFMLSNDLLIVTGALVGSSGAILSYIMCRAMNRKFLAVILGGFGTSGGSSAAAEEGEIIATSAEEVGQQLLDASEVIIVPGYGMAVAQAQSAVSEITKRLRAKKINVRFGIHPVAGRLPGHMNVLLAEAKVPYDIVLEMEEINDDFAHTDVVLVIGANDIVNPAAQEDPGSPIAGMPVLEVWKARTVVVLKRSMATGYAGVDNPLFYKENTRMLFGDAKDSVDNLLKSVSA
;
A
#
# COMPACT_ATOMS: atom_id res chain seq x y z
N ALA A 1 19.87 27.51 -7.96
CA ALA A 1 19.82 28.85 -7.35
C ALA A 1 21.23 29.40 -7.12
N ALA A 2 22.09 28.75 -6.31
CA ALA A 2 23.46 29.22 -6.05
C ALA A 2 24.29 29.48 -7.33
N THR A 3 24.27 28.55 -8.30
CA THR A 3 24.91 28.74 -9.61
C THR A 3 24.30 29.91 -10.40
N GLY A 4 22.99 30.15 -10.25
CA GLY A 4 22.32 31.29 -10.86
C GLY A 4 22.78 32.62 -10.29
N PHE A 5 22.97 32.71 -8.97
CA PHE A 5 23.59 33.89 -8.34
C PHE A 5 25.04 34.07 -8.78
N MET A 6 25.83 32.98 -8.85
CA MET A 6 27.22 33.05 -9.29
C MET A 6 27.39 33.54 -10.74
N LEU A 7 26.44 33.17 -11.62
CA LEU A 7 26.45 33.55 -13.03
C LEU A 7 25.59 34.79 -13.35
N SER A 8 24.99 35.44 -12.34
CA SER A 8 24.02 36.52 -12.52
C SER A 8 22.92 36.18 -13.54
N ASN A 9 22.40 34.96 -13.47
CA ASN A 9 21.41 34.42 -14.41
C ASN A 9 20.08 34.16 -13.71
N ASP A 10 19.10 35.03 -13.98
CA ASP A 10 17.78 34.98 -13.36
C ASP A 10 17.01 33.69 -13.64
N LEU A 11 17.16 33.13 -14.85
CA LEU A 11 16.51 31.86 -15.21
C LEU A 11 16.97 30.72 -14.29
N LEU A 12 18.27 30.63 -14.00
CA LEU A 12 18.85 29.62 -13.09
C LEU A 12 18.51 29.86 -11.61
N ILE A 13 18.25 31.12 -11.23
CA ILE A 13 17.76 31.47 -9.90
C ILE A 13 16.32 30.97 -9.76
N VAL A 14 15.44 31.35 -10.68
CA VAL A 14 14.01 31.01 -10.67
C VAL A 14 13.78 29.50 -10.76
N THR A 15 14.39 28.82 -11.75
CA THR A 15 14.27 27.36 -11.89
C THR A 15 14.82 26.62 -10.68
N GLY A 16 15.95 27.08 -10.12
CA GLY A 16 16.52 26.50 -8.93
C GLY A 16 15.65 26.66 -7.67
N ALA A 17 15.02 27.82 -7.50
CA ALA A 17 14.08 28.05 -6.40
C ALA A 17 12.81 27.19 -6.55
N LEU A 18 12.27 27.08 -7.77
CA LEU A 18 11.12 26.24 -8.07
C LEU A 18 11.39 24.78 -7.73
N VAL A 19 12.47 24.20 -8.26
CA VAL A 19 12.86 22.80 -7.98
C VAL A 19 13.11 22.58 -6.49
N GLY A 20 13.80 23.51 -5.83
CA GLY A 20 14.07 23.43 -4.38
C GLY A 20 12.79 23.44 -3.54
N SER A 21 11.86 24.35 -3.85
CA SER A 21 10.58 24.44 -3.14
C SER A 21 9.71 23.19 -3.33
N SER A 22 9.61 22.68 -4.56
CA SER A 22 8.86 21.44 -4.85
C SER A 22 9.45 20.24 -4.13
N GLY A 23 10.78 20.09 -4.13
CA GLY A 23 11.45 19.00 -3.40
C GLY A 23 11.23 19.07 -1.89
N ALA A 24 11.25 20.28 -1.31
CA ALA A 24 11.00 20.47 0.12
C ALA A 24 9.54 20.16 0.49
N ILE A 25 8.57 20.63 -0.29
CA ILE A 25 7.13 20.37 -0.08
C ILE A 25 6.85 18.86 -0.20
N LEU A 26 7.37 18.22 -1.25
CA LEU A 26 7.20 16.78 -1.44
C LEU A 26 7.78 15.98 -0.27
N SER A 27 8.99 16.34 0.17
CA SER A 27 9.64 15.70 1.31
C SER A 27 8.84 15.88 2.60
N TYR A 28 8.25 17.07 2.81
CA TYR A 28 7.39 17.34 3.96
C TYR A 28 6.12 16.48 3.95
N ILE A 29 5.44 16.37 2.80
CA ILE A 29 4.24 15.53 2.65
C ILE A 29 4.57 14.06 2.93
N MET A 30 5.69 13.54 2.39
CA MET A 30 6.13 12.17 2.68
C MET A 30 6.39 11.96 4.18
N CYS A 31 7.10 12.89 4.83
CA CYS A 31 7.38 12.80 6.26
C CYS A 31 6.09 12.79 7.08
N ARG A 32 5.11 13.65 6.74
CA ARG A 32 3.81 13.70 7.39
C ARG A 32 3.03 12.40 7.20
N ALA A 33 3.04 11.81 6.00
CA ALA A 33 2.40 10.54 5.70
C ALA A 33 3.03 9.34 6.44
N MET A 34 4.30 9.44 6.86
CA MET A 34 4.96 8.45 7.72
C MET A 34 4.81 8.74 9.22
N ASN A 35 4.11 9.82 9.60
CA ASN A 35 4.11 10.36 10.96
C ASN A 35 5.52 10.61 11.53
N ARG A 36 6.46 11.10 10.70
CA ARG A 36 7.84 11.42 11.11
C ARG A 36 8.17 12.89 10.90
N LYS A 37 8.98 13.46 11.80
CA LYS A 37 9.48 14.84 11.66
C LYS A 37 10.57 14.90 10.59
N PHE A 38 10.50 15.86 9.68
CA PHE A 38 11.47 16.07 8.60
C PHE A 38 12.94 16.07 9.08
N LEU A 39 13.24 16.81 10.15
CA LEU A 39 14.59 16.86 10.73
C LEU A 39 15.06 15.50 11.26
N ALA A 40 14.16 14.69 11.83
CA ALA A 40 14.51 13.37 12.33
C ALA A 40 14.87 12.40 11.19
N VAL A 41 14.21 12.53 10.03
CA VAL A 41 14.53 11.72 8.84
C VAL A 41 15.91 12.09 8.27
N ILE A 42 16.22 13.39 8.17
CA ILE A 42 17.50 13.87 7.62
C ILE A 42 18.69 13.55 8.54
N LEU A 43 18.51 13.65 9.86
CA LEU A 43 19.57 13.40 10.84
C LEU A 43 19.76 11.92 11.18
N GLY A 44 19.09 11.00 10.47
CA GLY A 44 19.23 9.56 10.71
C GLY A 44 18.58 9.08 12.01
N GLY A 45 17.60 9.82 12.53
CA GLY A 45 16.81 9.45 13.70
C GLY A 45 15.88 8.28 13.40
N PHE A 46 16.42 7.08 13.26
CA PHE A 46 15.69 5.84 13.49
C PHE A 46 15.32 5.79 14.98
N GLY A 47 14.06 6.09 15.29
CA GLY A 47 13.31 5.64 16.48
C GLY A 47 14.08 5.34 17.78
N THR A 48 14.90 6.24 18.31
CA THR A 48 15.59 6.03 19.61
C THR A 48 14.77 6.46 20.83
N SER A 49 13.46 6.66 20.71
CA SER A 49 12.58 6.43 21.87
C SER A 49 12.14 4.97 21.78
N GLY A 50 12.85 4.10 22.50
CA GLY A 50 12.64 2.65 22.50
C GLY A 50 11.16 2.30 22.63
N GLY A 51 10.55 1.94 21.50
CA GLY A 51 9.32 1.18 21.48
C GLY A 51 9.69 -0.24 21.90
N SER A 52 9.21 -0.66 23.06
CA SER A 52 9.21 -2.07 23.42
C SER A 52 8.53 -2.83 22.29
N SER A 53 9.19 -3.84 21.73
CA SER A 53 8.55 -4.77 20.80
C SER A 53 7.28 -5.28 21.50
N ALA A 54 6.11 -4.85 21.03
CA ALA A 54 4.86 -5.42 21.51
C ALA A 54 4.92 -6.93 21.33
N ALA A 55 4.34 -7.65 22.29
CA ALA A 55 4.27 -9.10 22.28
C ALA A 55 3.79 -9.57 20.89
N ALA A 56 4.48 -10.55 20.32
CA ALA A 56 4.00 -11.21 19.11
C ALA A 56 2.56 -11.67 19.36
N GLU A 57 1.61 -11.16 18.60
CA GLU A 57 0.25 -11.69 18.64
C GLU A 57 0.31 -13.13 18.11
N GLU A 58 0.20 -14.10 19.02
CA GLU A 58 0.03 -15.51 18.67
C GLU A 58 -1.44 -15.75 18.29
N GLY A 59 -1.79 -15.42 17.05
CA GLY A 59 -3.05 -15.83 16.44
C GLY A 59 -2.88 -16.98 15.45
N GLU A 60 -3.97 -17.67 15.12
CA GLU A 60 -3.97 -18.68 14.06
C GLU A 60 -3.93 -18.00 12.69
N ILE A 61 -2.96 -18.37 11.86
CA ILE A 61 -2.86 -17.88 10.49
C ILE A 61 -3.73 -18.73 9.59
N ILE A 62 -4.73 -18.10 8.96
CA ILE A 62 -5.64 -18.79 8.05
C ILE A 62 -5.11 -18.65 6.62
N ALA A 63 -4.48 -19.70 6.09
CA ALA A 63 -4.04 -19.75 4.70
C ALA A 63 -5.22 -19.97 3.74
N THR A 64 -5.09 -19.53 2.49
CA THR A 64 -6.07 -19.75 1.41
C THR A 64 -5.37 -20.03 0.07
N SER A 65 -6.14 -20.48 -0.92
CA SER A 65 -5.66 -20.75 -2.28
C SER A 65 -6.11 -19.68 -3.29
N ALA A 66 -5.44 -19.62 -4.44
CA ALA A 66 -5.82 -18.68 -5.50
C ALA A 66 -7.23 -18.98 -6.06
N GLU A 67 -7.62 -20.26 -6.08
CA GLU A 67 -8.93 -20.71 -6.52
C GLU A 67 -10.04 -20.22 -5.58
N GLU A 68 -9.87 -20.36 -4.27
CA GLU A 68 -10.82 -19.87 -3.26
C GLU A 68 -10.98 -18.36 -3.32
N VAL A 69 -9.86 -17.63 -3.41
CA VAL A 69 -9.86 -16.17 -3.55
C VAL A 69 -10.54 -15.76 -4.86
N GLY A 70 -10.29 -16.48 -5.95
CA GLY A 70 -10.94 -16.24 -7.24
C GLY A 70 -12.46 -16.35 -7.16
N GLN A 71 -12.97 -17.38 -6.47
CA GLN A 71 -14.40 -17.55 -6.25
C GLN A 71 -14.98 -16.43 -5.38
N GLN A 72 -14.30 -16.08 -4.27
CA GLN A 72 -14.72 -14.98 -3.40
C GLN A 72 -14.81 -13.64 -4.16
N LEU A 73 -13.87 -13.39 -5.07
CA LEU A 73 -13.89 -12.19 -5.91
C LEU A 73 -15.04 -12.19 -6.92
N LEU A 74 -15.40 -13.35 -7.47
CA LEU A 74 -16.54 -13.48 -8.39
C LEU A 74 -17.90 -13.32 -7.70
N ASP A 75 -17.98 -13.69 -6.41
CA ASP A 75 -19.18 -13.57 -5.60
C ASP A 75 -19.31 -12.20 -4.90
N ALA A 76 -18.27 -11.37 -4.97
CA ALA A 76 -18.25 -10.03 -4.38
C ALA A 76 -19.00 -9.01 -5.25
N SER A 77 -19.58 -7.99 -4.60
CA SER A 77 -20.09 -6.79 -5.26
C SER A 77 -19.09 -5.64 -5.19
N GLU A 78 -18.38 -5.51 -4.06
CA GLU A 78 -17.40 -4.44 -3.78
C GLU A 78 -16.01 -5.02 -3.49
N VAL A 79 -15.04 -4.72 -4.36
CA VAL A 79 -13.64 -5.16 -4.22
C VAL A 79 -12.70 -3.95 -4.17
N ILE A 80 -11.84 -3.89 -3.16
CA ILE A 80 -10.76 -2.91 -3.09
C ILE A 80 -9.41 -3.60 -3.21
N ILE A 81 -8.54 -3.09 -4.08
CA ILE A 81 -7.16 -3.57 -4.24
C ILE A 81 -6.21 -2.56 -3.60
N VAL A 82 -5.39 -3.01 -2.67
CA VAL A 82 -4.36 -2.22 -2.00
C VAL A 82 -2.97 -2.68 -2.48
N PRO A 83 -2.38 -1.99 -3.47
CA PRO A 83 -1.07 -2.35 -3.99
C PRO A 83 0.05 -1.85 -3.07
N GLY A 84 1.07 -2.69 -2.88
CA GLY A 84 2.29 -2.36 -2.16
C GLY A 84 3.55 -2.57 -2.98
N TYR A 85 4.70 -2.35 -2.35
CA TYR A 85 6.00 -2.49 -3.02
C TYR A 85 6.25 -3.91 -3.56
N GLY A 86 5.71 -4.95 -2.93
CA GLY A 86 5.84 -6.32 -3.42
C GLY A 86 5.22 -6.53 -4.80
N MET A 87 4.12 -5.82 -5.14
CA MET A 87 3.54 -5.84 -6.49
C MET A 87 4.52 -5.28 -7.53
N ALA A 88 5.20 -4.18 -7.20
CA ALA A 88 6.19 -3.54 -8.07
C ALA A 88 7.43 -4.41 -8.27
N VAL A 89 7.95 -5.03 -7.20
CA VAL A 89 9.12 -5.93 -7.29
C VAL A 89 8.82 -7.12 -8.18
N ALA A 90 7.62 -7.69 -8.08
CA ALA A 90 7.21 -8.85 -8.88
C ALA A 90 6.72 -8.48 -10.30
N GLN A 91 6.58 -7.20 -10.63
CA GLN A 91 6.02 -6.74 -11.91
C GLN A 91 4.61 -7.32 -12.18
N ALA A 92 3.76 -7.31 -11.16
CA ALA A 92 2.43 -7.91 -11.20
C ALA A 92 1.32 -6.94 -11.67
N GLN A 93 1.62 -5.65 -11.89
CA GLN A 93 0.64 -4.60 -12.22
C GLN A 93 -0.22 -4.92 -13.46
N SER A 94 0.37 -5.54 -14.48
CA SER A 94 -0.35 -5.91 -15.71
C SER A 94 -1.39 -7.00 -15.46
N ALA A 95 -1.07 -7.98 -14.62
CA ALA A 95 -1.99 -9.05 -14.25
C ALA A 95 -3.13 -8.51 -13.36
N VAL A 96 -2.82 -7.62 -12.42
CA VAL A 96 -3.82 -6.92 -11.60
C VAL A 96 -4.78 -6.08 -12.46
N SER A 97 -4.26 -5.37 -13.46
CA SER A 97 -5.08 -4.62 -14.43
C SER A 97 -6.04 -5.54 -15.20
N GLU A 98 -5.57 -6.72 -15.61
CA GLU A 98 -6.41 -7.69 -16.31
C GLU A 98 -7.49 -8.30 -15.41
N ILE A 99 -7.17 -8.64 -14.15
CA ILE A 99 -8.17 -9.07 -13.15
C ILE A 99 -9.24 -7.99 -12.98
N THR A 100 -8.81 -6.74 -12.80
CA THR A 100 -9.71 -5.59 -12.63
C THR A 100 -10.69 -5.47 -13.80
N LYS A 101 -10.20 -5.59 -15.05
CA LYS A 101 -11.06 -5.53 -16.24
C LYS A 101 -12.10 -6.65 -16.25
N ARG A 102 -11.72 -7.88 -15.88
CA ARG A 102 -12.60 -9.05 -15.90
C ARG A 102 -13.69 -8.97 -14.83
N LEU A 103 -13.32 -8.58 -13.61
CA LEU A 103 -14.28 -8.36 -12.53
C LEU A 103 -15.27 -7.24 -12.91
N ARG A 104 -14.78 -6.11 -13.43
CA ARG A 104 -15.64 -5.02 -13.91
C ARG A 104 -16.54 -5.43 -15.07
N ALA A 105 -16.08 -6.30 -15.97
CA ALA A 105 -16.93 -6.84 -17.04
C ALA A 105 -18.09 -7.68 -16.51
N LYS A 106 -17.94 -8.29 -15.32
CA LYS A 106 -19.00 -8.98 -14.57
C LYS A 106 -19.82 -8.03 -13.67
N LYS A 107 -19.66 -6.71 -13.81
CA LYS A 107 -20.35 -5.65 -13.05
C LYS A 107 -19.98 -5.59 -11.56
N ILE A 108 -18.83 -6.14 -11.18
CA ILE A 108 -18.28 -6.01 -9.84
C ILE A 108 -17.58 -4.66 -9.73
N ASN A 109 -17.84 -3.93 -8.65
CA ASN A 109 -17.20 -2.64 -8.42
C ASN A 109 -15.77 -2.90 -7.91
N VAL A 110 -14.77 -2.46 -8.67
CA VAL A 110 -13.36 -2.64 -8.32
C VAL A 110 -12.66 -1.30 -8.26
N ARG A 111 -12.08 -1.00 -7.11
CA ARG A 111 -11.38 0.26 -6.82
C ARG A 111 -10.00 -0.02 -6.23
N PHE A 112 -9.09 0.94 -6.34
CA PHE A 112 -7.74 0.87 -5.79
C PHE A 112 -7.59 1.89 -4.66
N GLY A 113 -7.06 1.42 -3.52
CA GLY A 113 -6.71 2.29 -2.40
C GLY A 113 -5.20 2.51 -2.35
N ILE A 114 -4.77 3.75 -2.58
CA ILE A 114 -3.35 4.10 -2.63
C ILE A 114 -2.92 4.77 -1.33
N HIS A 115 -1.92 4.17 -0.67
CA HIS A 115 -1.25 4.82 0.44
C HIS A 115 -0.20 5.81 -0.08
N PRO A 116 -0.09 7.04 0.46
CA PRO A 116 0.82 8.07 -0.05
C PRO A 116 2.30 7.66 -0.10
N VAL A 117 2.71 6.75 0.79
CA VAL A 117 4.08 6.19 0.84
C VAL A 117 4.17 4.73 0.37
N ALA A 118 3.17 4.23 -0.36
CA ALA A 118 3.25 2.92 -0.99
C ALA A 118 4.41 2.88 -2.02
N GLY A 119 5.34 1.94 -1.84
CA GLY A 119 6.46 1.74 -2.76
C GLY A 119 7.80 2.28 -2.26
N ARG A 120 8.52 2.98 -3.14
CA ARG A 120 9.89 3.50 -2.92
C ARG A 120 10.10 4.91 -3.52
N LEU A 121 9.09 5.43 -4.21
CA LEU A 121 9.07 6.75 -4.82
C LEU A 121 7.69 7.38 -4.51
N PRO A 122 7.59 8.70 -4.38
CA PRO A 122 6.28 9.37 -4.35
C PRO A 122 5.44 9.00 -5.57
N GLY A 123 4.18 8.60 -5.35
CA GLY A 123 3.28 8.20 -6.43
C GLY A 123 3.69 6.93 -7.18
N HIS A 124 4.56 6.09 -6.60
CA HIS A 124 5.08 4.90 -7.27
C HIS A 124 3.97 3.99 -7.78
N MET A 125 2.95 3.73 -6.95
CA MET A 125 1.83 2.87 -7.36
C MET A 125 0.97 3.52 -8.45
N ASN A 126 0.69 4.83 -8.36
CA ASN A 126 -0.10 5.55 -9.36
C ASN A 126 0.55 5.43 -10.76
N VAL A 127 1.89 5.60 -10.84
CA VAL A 127 2.63 5.46 -12.10
C VAL A 127 2.56 4.05 -12.67
N LEU A 128 2.75 3.02 -11.83
CA LEU A 128 2.69 1.62 -12.29
C LEU A 128 1.28 1.21 -12.74
N LEU A 129 0.25 1.67 -12.04
CA LEU A 129 -1.14 1.42 -12.42
C LEU A 129 -1.49 2.15 -13.72
N ALA A 130 -1.00 3.38 -13.91
CA ALA A 130 -1.15 4.12 -15.17
C ALA A 130 -0.44 3.41 -16.33
N GLU A 131 0.78 2.90 -16.12
CA GLU A 131 1.51 2.09 -17.12
C GLU A 131 0.72 0.82 -17.48
N ALA A 132 0.12 0.17 -16.48
CA ALA A 132 -0.77 -0.97 -16.67
C ALA A 132 -2.16 -0.61 -17.23
N LYS A 133 -2.39 0.66 -17.58
CA LYS A 133 -3.65 1.19 -18.15
C LYS A 133 -4.87 0.98 -17.26
N VAL A 134 -4.68 1.08 -15.95
CA VAL A 134 -5.79 1.15 -14.98
C VAL A 134 -6.41 2.55 -15.08
N PRO A 135 -7.74 2.66 -15.27
CA PRO A 135 -8.43 3.95 -15.31
C PRO A 135 -8.25 4.76 -14.01
N TYR A 136 -7.94 6.04 -14.12
CA TYR A 136 -7.67 6.91 -12.95
C TYR A 136 -8.90 7.12 -12.05
N ASP A 137 -10.11 7.02 -12.59
CA ASP A 137 -11.37 7.19 -11.87
C ASP A 137 -11.61 6.12 -10.79
N ILE A 138 -10.92 4.98 -10.88
CA ILE A 138 -11.00 3.90 -9.90
C ILE A 138 -9.76 3.82 -9.02
N VAL A 139 -8.85 4.79 -9.10
CA VAL A 139 -7.64 4.88 -8.26
C VAL A 139 -7.84 6.02 -7.28
N LEU A 140 -8.07 5.68 -6.02
CA LEU A 140 -8.40 6.61 -4.94
C LEU A 140 -7.25 6.71 -3.95
N GLU A 141 -7.05 7.91 -3.43
CA GLU A 141 -6.09 8.15 -2.36
C GLU A 141 -6.67 7.67 -1.01
N MET A 142 -5.79 7.37 -0.05
CA MET A 142 -6.19 6.83 1.26
C MET A 142 -7.29 7.63 1.97
N GLU A 143 -7.24 8.96 1.92
CA GLU A 143 -8.24 9.83 2.56
C GLU A 143 -9.62 9.72 1.90
N GLU A 144 -9.69 9.31 0.62
CA GLU A 144 -10.92 9.21 -0.15
C GLU A 144 -11.60 7.84 0.02
N ILE A 145 -10.83 6.79 0.34
CA ILE A 145 -11.30 5.39 0.32
C ILE A 145 -11.43 4.75 1.71
N ASN A 146 -10.82 5.33 2.75
CA ASN A 146 -10.77 4.68 4.07
C ASN A 146 -12.17 4.43 4.69
N ASP A 147 -13.11 5.34 4.47
CA ASP A 147 -14.48 5.21 5.00
C ASP A 147 -15.28 4.08 4.29
N ASP A 148 -14.85 3.66 3.11
CA ASP A 148 -15.54 2.66 2.30
C ASP A 148 -15.17 1.21 2.65
N PHE A 149 -14.10 1.00 3.43
CA PHE A 149 -13.67 -0.35 3.79
C PHE A 149 -14.76 -1.12 4.56
N ALA A 150 -15.53 -0.45 5.42
CA ALA A 150 -16.64 -1.08 6.15
C ALA A 150 -17.77 -1.62 5.25
N HIS A 151 -17.86 -1.12 4.01
CA HIS A 151 -18.84 -1.53 3.01
C HIS A 151 -18.22 -2.40 1.89
N THR A 152 -17.00 -2.89 2.08
CA THR A 152 -16.27 -3.67 1.09
C THR A 152 -16.34 -5.17 1.39
N ASP A 153 -16.66 -5.96 0.37
CA ASP A 153 -16.80 -7.41 0.48
C ASP A 153 -15.44 -8.12 0.58
N VAL A 154 -14.50 -7.74 -0.29
CA VAL A 154 -13.16 -8.34 -0.36
C VAL A 154 -12.11 -7.27 -0.58
N VAL A 155 -11.07 -7.25 0.25
CA VAL A 155 -9.87 -6.42 0.04
C VAL A 155 -8.70 -7.30 -0.36
N LEU A 156 -8.06 -7.01 -1.49
CA LEU A 156 -6.81 -7.65 -1.92
C LEU A 156 -5.62 -6.77 -1.56
N VAL A 157 -4.84 -7.18 -0.57
CA VAL A 157 -3.59 -6.53 -0.17
C VAL A 157 -2.43 -7.19 -0.91
N ILE A 158 -1.85 -6.51 -1.90
CA ILE A 158 -0.84 -7.10 -2.79
C ILE A 158 0.55 -6.57 -2.46
N GLY A 159 1.32 -7.32 -1.68
CA GLY A 159 2.70 -6.97 -1.37
C GLY A 159 2.87 -5.71 -0.52
N ALA A 160 1.86 -5.38 0.27
CA ALA A 160 1.90 -4.33 1.29
C ALA A 160 2.01 -4.94 2.69
N ASN A 161 2.63 -4.21 3.62
CA ASN A 161 2.73 -4.63 5.03
C ASN A 161 2.49 -3.44 5.96
N ASP A 162 3.47 -2.54 6.10
CA ASP A 162 3.42 -1.43 7.07
C ASP A 162 2.22 -0.49 6.85
N ILE A 163 1.83 -0.24 5.59
CA ILE A 163 0.74 0.68 5.21
C ILE A 163 -0.67 0.14 5.48
N VAL A 164 -0.80 -1.11 5.91
CA VAL A 164 -2.05 -1.77 6.30
C VAL A 164 -1.98 -2.33 7.72
N ASN A 165 -0.98 -1.89 8.51
CA ASN A 165 -0.70 -2.47 9.82
C ASN A 165 -1.54 -1.77 10.93
N PRO A 166 -2.46 -2.50 11.60
CA PRO A 166 -3.30 -1.94 12.67
C PRO A 166 -2.52 -1.42 13.87
N ALA A 167 -1.30 -1.94 14.10
CA ALA A 167 -0.44 -1.50 15.21
C ALA A 167 -0.10 0.00 15.14
N ALA A 168 -0.22 0.63 13.97
CA ALA A 168 -0.08 2.08 13.85
C ALA A 168 -1.14 2.86 14.65
N GLN A 169 -2.32 2.29 14.88
CA GLN A 169 -3.41 2.90 15.65
C GLN A 169 -3.60 2.25 17.03
N GLU A 170 -3.43 0.93 17.11
CA GLU A 170 -3.76 0.13 18.29
C GLU A 170 -2.61 0.07 19.31
N ASP A 171 -1.35 0.24 18.87
CA ASP A 171 -0.17 0.11 19.74
C ASP A 171 0.66 1.41 19.79
N PRO A 172 0.54 2.21 20.87
CA PRO A 172 1.36 3.40 21.07
C PRO A 172 2.87 3.13 21.18
N GLY A 173 3.28 1.89 21.49
CA GLY A 173 4.68 1.47 21.57
C GLY A 173 5.29 1.09 20.22
N SER A 174 4.46 0.95 19.18
CA SER A 174 4.91 0.53 17.86
C SER A 174 5.82 1.60 17.21
N PRO A 175 6.91 1.19 16.52
CA PRO A 175 7.71 2.09 15.68
C PRO A 175 6.93 2.86 14.61
N ILE A 176 5.72 2.40 14.27
CA ILE A 176 4.82 3.03 13.29
C ILE A 176 3.61 3.70 13.96
N ALA A 177 3.60 3.86 15.29
CA ALA A 177 2.50 4.49 16.01
C ALA A 177 2.16 5.89 15.47
N GLY A 178 0.87 6.12 15.22
CA GLY A 178 0.30 7.33 14.64
C GLY A 178 0.52 7.50 13.13
N MET A 179 1.15 6.54 12.44
CA MET A 179 1.18 6.54 10.98
C MET A 179 -0.25 6.34 10.46
N PRO A 180 -0.77 7.22 9.58
CA PRO A 180 -2.03 6.93 8.92
C PRO A 180 -1.84 5.68 8.06
N VAL A 181 -2.84 4.80 8.03
CA VAL A 181 -2.80 3.51 7.33
C VAL A 181 -4.13 3.27 6.62
N LEU A 182 -4.12 2.35 5.64
CA LEU A 182 -5.36 1.86 5.03
C LEU A 182 -6.00 0.86 5.99
N GLU A 183 -7.22 1.16 6.44
CA GLU A 183 -7.92 0.42 7.50
C GLU A 183 -8.64 -0.84 6.96
N VAL A 184 -7.88 -1.65 6.21
CA VAL A 184 -8.39 -2.80 5.45
C VAL A 184 -9.10 -3.83 6.33
N TRP A 185 -8.74 -3.91 7.62
CA TRP A 185 -9.36 -4.82 8.59
C TRP A 185 -10.84 -4.54 8.84
N LYS A 186 -11.35 -3.37 8.43
CA LYS A 186 -12.78 -3.04 8.50
C LYS A 186 -13.63 -3.74 7.44
N ALA A 187 -13.01 -4.30 6.39
CA ALA A 187 -13.71 -5.03 5.34
C ALA A 187 -14.19 -6.40 5.79
N ARG A 188 -15.16 -6.96 5.05
CA ARG A 188 -15.72 -8.29 5.36
C ARG A 188 -14.67 -9.40 5.27
N THR A 189 -13.87 -9.39 4.22
CA THR A 189 -12.75 -10.33 4.04
C THR A 189 -11.52 -9.58 3.54
N VAL A 190 -10.36 -9.86 4.13
CA VAL A 190 -9.06 -9.34 3.69
C VAL A 190 -8.20 -10.50 3.20
N VAL A 191 -7.67 -10.40 2.00
CA VAL A 191 -6.72 -11.38 1.45
C VAL A 191 -5.37 -10.72 1.29
N VAL A 192 -4.35 -11.24 1.96
CA VAL A 192 -2.99 -10.71 1.91
C VAL A 192 -2.11 -11.60 1.07
N LEU A 193 -1.54 -11.03 -0.01
CA LEU A 193 -0.60 -11.71 -0.90
C LEU A 193 0.84 -11.35 -0.48
N LYS A 194 1.57 -12.34 0.03
CA LYS A 194 2.99 -12.18 0.40
C LYS A 194 3.75 -13.52 0.33
N ARG A 195 5.08 -13.46 0.22
CA ARG A 195 5.93 -14.66 0.07
C ARG A 195 6.04 -15.51 1.33
N SER A 196 6.07 -14.87 2.50
CA SER A 196 6.28 -15.52 3.81
C SER A 196 5.82 -14.60 4.93
N MET A 197 5.94 -15.00 6.20
CA MET A 197 5.65 -14.16 7.37
C MET A 197 6.71 -13.09 7.68
N ALA A 198 7.63 -12.80 6.74
CA ALA A 198 8.62 -11.74 6.92
C ALA A 198 7.99 -10.36 7.20
N THR A 199 8.70 -9.56 8.00
CA THR A 199 8.33 -8.19 8.37
C THR A 199 8.53 -7.21 7.20
N GLY A 200 7.92 -6.03 7.34
CA GLY A 200 8.01 -4.94 6.36
C GLY A 200 9.29 -4.11 6.52
N TYR A 201 9.25 -2.87 6.01
CA TYR A 201 10.40 -1.98 6.11
C TYR A 201 10.64 -1.53 7.55
N ALA A 202 9.57 -1.31 8.31
CA ALA A 202 9.64 -0.94 9.71
C ALA A 202 10.15 -2.06 10.63
N GLY A 203 10.26 -3.30 10.14
CA GLY A 203 10.76 -4.43 10.93
C GLY A 203 9.79 -4.89 12.04
N VAL A 204 8.54 -4.46 12.00
CA VAL A 204 7.49 -4.83 12.96
C VAL A 204 6.63 -5.97 12.40
N ASP A 205 6.10 -6.79 13.31
CA ASP A 205 5.05 -7.75 12.97
C ASP A 205 3.72 -7.03 12.70
N ASN A 206 2.79 -7.73 12.05
CA ASN A 206 1.51 -7.14 11.63
C ASN A 206 0.30 -7.93 12.16
N PRO A 207 -0.38 -7.40 13.20
CA PRO A 207 -1.63 -7.92 13.75
C PRO A 207 -2.71 -8.28 12.71
N LEU A 208 -2.73 -7.59 11.55
CA LEU A 208 -3.69 -7.87 10.49
C LEU A 208 -3.69 -9.35 10.08
N PHE A 209 -2.52 -9.98 10.05
CA PHE A 209 -2.36 -11.35 9.55
C PHE A 209 -3.01 -12.41 10.45
N TYR A 210 -3.36 -12.03 11.67
CA TYR A 210 -3.95 -12.88 12.71
C TYR A 210 -5.44 -12.62 12.92
N LYS A 211 -6.02 -11.59 12.28
CA LYS A 211 -7.45 -11.28 12.41
C LYS A 211 -8.31 -12.35 11.72
N GLU A 212 -9.46 -12.66 12.30
CA GLU A 212 -10.36 -13.74 11.85
C GLU A 212 -10.89 -13.54 10.42
N ASN A 213 -11.02 -12.30 9.95
CA ASN A 213 -11.44 -11.95 8.60
C ASN A 213 -10.29 -11.92 7.58
N THR A 214 -9.05 -12.18 8.00
CA THR A 214 -7.88 -12.18 7.13
C THR A 214 -7.57 -13.59 6.61
N ARG A 215 -7.20 -13.68 5.34
CA ARG A 215 -6.73 -14.89 4.67
C ARG A 215 -5.36 -14.62 4.05
N MET A 216 -4.44 -15.54 4.22
CA MET A 216 -3.07 -15.43 3.70
C MET A 216 -2.91 -16.24 2.42
N LEU A 217 -2.67 -15.55 1.30
CA LEU A 217 -2.32 -16.18 0.03
C LEU A 217 -0.79 -16.12 -0.14
N PHE A 218 -0.12 -17.22 0.21
CA PHE A 218 1.34 -17.29 0.17
C PHE A 218 1.88 -17.55 -1.24
N GLY A 219 2.86 -16.76 -1.65
CA GLY A 219 3.52 -16.93 -2.94
C GLY A 219 4.24 -15.66 -3.42
N ASP A 220 4.95 -15.78 -4.55
CA ASP A 220 5.36 -14.59 -5.29
C ASP A 220 4.11 -13.83 -5.78
N ALA A 221 4.15 -12.50 -5.74
CA ALA A 221 2.99 -11.70 -6.08
C ALA A 221 2.58 -11.86 -7.55
N LYS A 222 3.53 -12.04 -8.47
CA LYS A 222 3.22 -12.27 -9.88
C LYS A 222 2.53 -13.62 -10.07
N ASP A 223 3.14 -14.69 -9.55
CA ASP A 223 2.61 -16.04 -9.70
C ASP A 223 1.22 -16.18 -9.06
N SER A 224 1.04 -15.58 -7.87
CA SER A 224 -0.24 -15.61 -7.15
C SER A 224 -1.34 -14.88 -7.91
N VAL A 225 -1.04 -13.69 -8.45
CA VAL A 225 -1.99 -12.91 -9.24
C VAL A 225 -2.25 -13.57 -10.61
N ASP A 226 -1.24 -14.16 -11.25
CA ASP A 226 -1.40 -14.89 -12.51
C ASP A 226 -2.26 -16.16 -12.32
N ASN A 227 -2.14 -16.85 -11.19
CA ASN A 227 -3.01 -17.98 -10.85
C ASN A 227 -4.44 -17.52 -10.52
N LEU A 228 -4.58 -16.44 -9.74
CA LEU A 228 -5.88 -15.83 -9.46
C LEU A 228 -6.59 -15.39 -10.75
N LEU A 229 -5.84 -14.85 -11.71
CA LEU A 229 -6.37 -14.46 -13.01
C LEU A 229 -6.98 -15.65 -13.76
N LYS A 230 -6.36 -16.84 -13.68
CA LYS A 230 -6.93 -18.07 -14.28
C LYS A 230 -8.27 -18.42 -13.64
N SER A 231 -8.39 -18.32 -12.31
CA SER A 231 -9.61 -18.63 -11.57
C SER A 231 -10.77 -17.67 -11.90
N VAL A 232 -10.47 -16.38 -12.14
CA VAL A 232 -11.46 -15.37 -12.54
C VAL A 232 -11.84 -15.47 -14.05
N SER A 233 -11.13 -16.32 -14.82
CA SER A 233 -11.39 -16.57 -16.25
C SER A 233 -12.47 -17.60 -16.53
N ALA A 234 -12.70 -18.52 -15.59
CA ALA A 234 -13.70 -19.58 -15.70
C ALA A 234 -15.13 -19.02 -15.48
#